data_AF-A0A264W799-F1
#
_entry.id   AF-A0A264W799-F1
#
_cell.length_a   1.000
_cell.length_b   1.000
_cell.length_c   1.000
_cell.angle_alpha   90.00
_cell.angle_beta   90.00
_cell.angle_gamma   90.00
#
_symmetry.space_group_name_H-M   'P 1'
#
loop_
_entity.id
_entity.type
_entity.pdbx_description
1 polymer ?
#
loop_
_entity_poly.entity_id
_entity_poly.type
_entity_poly.pdbx_seq_one_letter_code
_entity_poly.pdbx_strand_id
1 'polypeptide(L)'
;MNEVKGWKVYKMNDCDLVAATSEEAAKDFYEAFIEREEIEEHFEGIVDLSKEIRVFTGDLSDDDRVRTISVLGEEVLKENEFRCKILDWLKIELQATQEEPFIIASTEY
;
A
#
# COMPACT_ATOMS: atom_id res chain seq x y z
N MET A 1 4.08 2.68 14.96
CA MET A 1 3.52 3.84 14.25
C MET A 1 2.66 3.24 13.15
N ASN A 2 1.34 3.42 13.23
CA ASN A 2 0.38 2.64 12.43
C ASN A 2 -0.32 3.49 11.37
N GLU A 3 0.17 4.71 11.13
CA GLU A 3 -0.34 5.62 10.12
C GLU A 3 0.75 6.59 9.64
N VAL A 4 0.54 7.17 8.46
CA VAL A 4 1.37 8.25 7.88
C VAL A 4 0.44 9.32 7.33
N LYS A 5 0.54 10.57 7.81
CA LYS A 5 -0.32 11.70 7.39
C LYS A 5 -1.84 11.39 7.48
N GLY A 6 -2.29 10.59 8.45
CA GLY A 6 -3.69 10.17 8.58
C GLY A 6 -4.07 8.93 7.74
N TRP A 7 -3.16 8.38 6.95
CA TRP A 7 -3.39 7.18 6.14
C TRP A 7 -2.98 5.92 6.89
N LYS A 8 -3.82 4.89 6.77
CA LYS A 8 -3.64 3.54 7.31
C LYS A 8 -3.76 2.54 6.18
N VAL A 9 -3.23 1.34 6.38
CA VAL A 9 -3.33 0.25 5.41
C VAL A 9 -4.33 -0.77 5.93
N TYR A 10 -5.27 -1.18 5.09
CA TYR A 10 -6.35 -2.11 5.42
C TYR A 10 -6.24 -3.35 4.55
N LYS A 11 -6.73 -4.48 5.08
CA LYS A 11 -6.77 -5.76 4.37
C LYS A 11 -8.19 -6.31 4.36
N MET A 12 -8.54 -6.92 3.24
CA MET A 12 -9.72 -7.76 3.09
C MET A 12 -9.27 -9.09 2.50
N ASN A 13 -9.53 -10.18 3.19
CA ASN A 13 -9.19 -11.56 2.80
C ASN A 13 -7.99 -11.70 1.82
N ASP A 14 -8.22 -12.23 0.62
CA ASP A 14 -7.20 -12.44 -0.41
C ASP A 14 -7.06 -11.25 -1.37
N CYS A 15 -7.59 -10.07 -1.01
CA CYS A 15 -7.52 -8.85 -1.80
C CYS A 15 -6.25 -8.03 -1.50
N ASP A 16 -5.93 -7.13 -2.42
CA ASP A 16 -4.81 -6.20 -2.31
C ASP A 16 -4.88 -5.36 -1.03
N LEU A 17 -3.71 -4.97 -0.50
CA LEU A 17 -3.65 -4.05 0.62
C LEU A 17 -3.96 -2.63 0.17
N VAL A 18 -4.93 -1.97 0.82
CA VAL A 18 -5.37 -0.63 0.44
C VAL A 18 -4.97 0.39 1.50
N ALA A 19 -4.30 1.46 1.08
CA ALA A 19 -4.11 2.64 1.90
C ALA A 19 -5.34 3.54 1.83
N ALA A 20 -5.89 3.93 2.98
CA ALA A 20 -7.01 4.87 3.07
C ALA A 20 -6.95 5.69 4.37
N THR A 21 -7.68 6.80 4.41
CA THR A 21 -7.76 7.69 5.59
C THR A 21 -8.77 7.19 6.65
N SER A 22 -9.69 6.31 6.26
CA SER A 22 -10.68 5.69 7.13
C SER A 22 -10.99 4.26 6.69
N GLU A 23 -11.59 3.47 7.60
CA GLU A 23 -12.08 2.13 7.28
C GLU A 23 -13.15 2.18 6.19
N GLU A 24 -14.11 3.11 6.30
CA GLU A 24 -15.17 3.26 5.31
C GLU A 24 -14.60 3.54 3.91
N ALA A 25 -13.61 4.43 3.80
CA ALA A 25 -12.97 4.72 2.52
C ALA A 25 -12.24 3.50 1.94
N ALA A 26 -11.67 2.62 2.77
CA ALA A 26 -11.10 1.36 2.29
C ALA A 26 -12.19 0.39 1.82
N LYS A 27 -13.31 0.28 2.55
CA LYS A 27 -14.44 -0.57 2.15
C LYS A 27 -15.09 -0.07 0.85
N ASP A 28 -15.29 1.24 0.71
CA ASP A 28 -15.79 1.86 -0.52
C ASP A 28 -14.87 1.58 -1.72
N PHE A 29 -13.55 1.54 -1.49
CA PHE A 29 -12.59 1.15 -2.54
C PHE A 29 -12.77 -0.31 -2.97
N TYR A 30 -12.93 -1.24 -2.01
CA TYR A 30 -13.20 -2.65 -2.33
C TYR A 30 -14.57 -2.85 -2.99
N GLU A 31 -15.56 -2.01 -2.68
CA GLU A 31 -16.93 -2.10 -3.23
C GLU A 31 -16.99 -1.92 -4.76
N ALA A 32 -15.95 -1.31 -5.35
CA ALA A 32 -15.83 -1.21 -6.80
C ALA A 32 -15.66 -2.59 -7.49
N PHE A 33 -15.28 -3.64 -6.75
CA PHE A 33 -14.98 -4.97 -7.28
C PHE A 33 -15.65 -6.12 -6.52
N ILE A 34 -16.09 -5.88 -5.29
CA ILE A 34 -16.64 -6.89 -4.38
C ILE A 34 -17.93 -6.37 -3.76
N GLU A 35 -18.93 -7.22 -3.56
CA GLU A 35 -20.19 -6.77 -2.96
C GLU A 35 -20.01 -6.39 -1.49
N ARG A 36 -20.73 -5.36 -1.03
CA ARG A 36 -20.59 -4.83 0.34
C ARG A 36 -20.81 -5.87 1.44
N GLU A 37 -21.72 -6.81 1.21
CA GLU A 37 -21.99 -7.91 2.14
C GLU A 37 -20.75 -8.78 2.35
N GLU A 38 -20.05 -9.15 1.27
CA GLU A 38 -18.81 -9.91 1.34
C GLU A 38 -17.68 -9.11 2.02
N ILE A 39 -17.62 -7.80 1.76
CA ILE A 39 -16.66 -6.89 2.42
C ILE A 39 -16.88 -6.92 3.94
N GLU A 40 -18.11 -6.76 4.42
CA GLU A 40 -18.40 -6.76 5.85
C GLU A 40 -18.08 -8.11 6.52
N GLU A 41 -18.24 -9.24 5.83
CA GLU A 41 -17.85 -10.56 6.37
C GLU A 41 -16.34 -10.79 6.41
N HIS A 42 -15.60 -10.26 5.44
CA HIS A 42 -14.21 -10.64 5.18
C HIS A 42 -13.18 -9.54 5.43
N PHE A 43 -13.60 -8.37 5.90
CA PHE A 43 -12.70 -7.27 6.23
C PHE A 43 -11.85 -7.59 7.48
N GLU A 44 -10.53 -7.62 7.32
CA GLU A 44 -9.58 -7.96 8.40
C GLU A 44 -9.15 -6.73 9.22
N GLY A 45 -9.43 -5.52 8.73
CA GLY A 45 -9.06 -4.28 9.40
C GLY A 45 -7.65 -3.80 9.08
N ILE A 46 -7.04 -3.11 10.05
CA ILE A 46 -5.76 -2.40 9.88
C ILE A 46 -4.59 -3.41 9.88
N VAL A 47 -3.68 -3.23 8.93
CA VAL A 47 -2.45 -4.00 8.81
C VAL A 47 -1.32 -3.36 9.61
N ASP A 48 -0.53 -4.20 10.27
CA ASP A 48 0.70 -3.76 10.93
C ASP A 48 1.73 -3.26 9.90
N LEU A 49 2.08 -1.98 9.98
CA LEU A 49 2.97 -1.32 9.02
C LEU A 49 4.44 -1.78 9.10
N SER A 50 4.81 -2.62 10.08
CA SER A 50 6.16 -3.18 10.18
C SER A 50 6.34 -4.43 9.32
N LYS A 51 5.25 -5.02 8.81
CA LYS A 51 5.30 -6.10 7.82
C LYS A 51 5.99 -5.64 6.55
N GLU A 52 6.62 -6.59 5.86
CA GLU A 52 7.33 -6.34 4.61
C GLU A 52 6.46 -6.67 3.40
N ILE A 53 6.64 -5.89 2.35
CA ILE A 53 6.10 -6.15 1.01
C ILE A 53 7.25 -6.31 0.04
N ARG A 54 6.96 -6.93 -1.10
CA ARG A 54 7.89 -7.11 -2.21
C ARG A 54 7.55 -6.09 -3.29
N VAL A 55 8.56 -5.40 -3.80
CA VAL A 55 8.41 -4.39 -4.85
C VAL A 55 9.35 -4.75 -5.99
N PHE A 56 8.80 -4.89 -7.20
CA PHE A 56 9.58 -5.13 -8.41
C PHE A 56 10.03 -3.80 -9.00
N THR A 57 11.34 -3.64 -9.25
CA THR A 57 11.89 -2.38 -9.74
C THR A 57 11.49 -2.09 -11.19
N GLY A 58 11.11 -3.12 -11.94
CA GLY A 58 10.58 -3.01 -13.29
C GLY A 58 9.19 -2.36 -13.37
N ASP A 59 8.40 -2.44 -12.29
CA ASP A 59 7.05 -1.84 -12.22
C ASP A 59 7.06 -0.38 -11.77
N LEU A 60 8.22 0.13 -11.34
CA LEU A 60 8.35 1.52 -10.87
C LEU A 60 8.51 2.50 -12.02
N SER A 61 7.65 3.51 -12.06
CA SER A 61 7.83 4.68 -12.92
C SER A 61 9.09 5.47 -12.52
N ASP A 62 9.54 6.38 -13.39
CA ASP A 62 10.68 7.25 -13.07
C ASP A 62 10.44 8.09 -11.80
N ASP A 63 9.21 8.57 -11.58
CA ASP A 63 8.83 9.34 -10.40
C ASP A 63 8.87 8.46 -9.13
N ASP A 64 8.36 7.22 -9.22
CA ASP A 64 8.41 6.26 -8.11
C ASP A 64 9.85 5.92 -7.72
N ARG A 65 10.74 5.80 -8.71
CA ARG A 65 12.17 5.58 -8.49
C ARG A 65 12.80 6.74 -7.73
N VAL A 66 12.52 7.99 -8.12
CA VAL A 66 13.01 9.18 -7.41
C VAL A 66 12.51 9.22 -5.97
N ARG A 67 11.21 8.99 -5.76
CA ARG A 67 10.59 8.97 -4.42
C ARG A 67 11.13 7.82 -3.56
N THR A 68 11.41 6.67 -4.16
CA THR A 68 12.03 5.51 -3.51
C THR A 68 13.45 5.83 -3.05
N ILE A 69 14.28 6.43 -3.90
CA ILE A 69 15.66 6.84 -3.56
C ILE A 69 15.65 7.81 -2.37
N SER A 70 14.71 8.76 -2.35
CA SER A 70 14.56 9.74 -1.27
C SER A 70 14.31 9.11 0.12
N VAL A 71 13.68 7.93 0.17
CA VAL A 71 13.29 7.27 1.44
C VAL A 71 14.19 6.08 1.79
N LEU A 72 14.53 5.26 0.80
CA LEU A 72 15.23 3.98 0.99
C LEU A 72 16.68 4.00 0.46
N GLY A 73 17.07 5.06 -0.27
CA GLY A 73 18.38 5.15 -0.93
C GLY A 73 18.42 4.44 -2.28
N GLU A 74 19.45 4.73 -3.09
CA GLU A 74 19.59 4.17 -4.45
C GLU A 74 19.92 2.68 -4.49
N GLU A 75 20.50 2.14 -3.42
CA GLU A 75 20.96 0.74 -3.38
C GLU A 75 19.82 -0.27 -3.62
N VAL A 76 18.58 0.05 -3.20
CA VAL A 76 17.43 -0.85 -3.37
C VAL A 76 16.99 -1.01 -4.83
N LEU A 77 17.42 -0.11 -5.71
CA LEU A 77 17.09 -0.14 -7.14
C LEU A 77 18.12 -0.88 -8.00
N LYS A 78 19.20 -1.40 -7.40
CA LYS A 78 20.24 -2.15 -8.13
C LYS A 78 19.81 -3.57 -8.51
N GLU A 79 18.86 -4.11 -7.76
CA GLU A 79 18.28 -5.43 -7.99
C GLU A 79 16.97 -5.32 -8.79
N ASN A 80 16.49 -6.44 -9.33
CA ASN A 80 15.20 -6.48 -10.04
C ASN A 80 13.99 -6.29 -9.09
N GLU A 81 14.22 -6.42 -7.79
CA GLU A 81 13.21 -6.30 -6.75
C GLU A 81 13.87 -6.01 -5.39
N PHE A 82 13.08 -5.47 -4.47
CA PHE A 82 13.48 -5.30 -3.09
C PHE A 82 12.32 -5.56 -2.14
N ARG A 83 12.63 -5.78 -0.86
CA ARG A 83 11.66 -5.80 0.22
C ARG A 83 11.77 -4.53 1.04
N CYS A 84 10.64 -3.98 1.42
CA CYS A 84 10.59 -2.86 2.35
C CYS A 84 9.37 -2.99 3.27
N LYS A 85 9.39 -2.25 4.38
CA LYS A 85 8.22 -2.20 5.26
C LYS A 85 7.08 -1.49 4.56
N ILE A 86 5.85 -1.93 4.81
CA ILE A 86 4.63 -1.23 4.40
C ILE A 86 4.70 0.24 4.81
N LEU A 87 5.23 0.54 6.00
CA LEU A 87 5.43 1.90 6.47
C LEU A 87 6.28 2.76 5.52
N ASP A 88 7.37 2.22 4.98
CA ASP A 88 8.28 2.98 4.15
C ASP A 88 7.71 3.13 2.73
N TRP A 89 7.05 2.10 2.22
CA TRP A 89 6.31 2.19 0.96
C TRP A 89 5.20 3.22 1.03
N LEU A 90 4.41 3.23 2.11
CA LEU A 90 3.37 4.24 2.32
C LEU A 90 3.93 5.67 2.35
N LYS A 91 5.13 5.88 2.91
CA LYS A 91 5.80 7.20 2.86
C LYS A 91 6.22 7.59 1.44
N ILE A 92 6.69 6.63 0.64
CA ILE A 92 7.07 6.84 -0.76
C ILE A 92 5.83 7.26 -1.56
N GLU A 93 4.74 6.53 -1.43
CA GLU A 93 3.49 6.82 -2.13
C GLU A 93 2.91 8.18 -1.73
N LEU A 94 2.90 8.50 -0.43
CA LEU A 94 2.41 9.79 0.09
C LEU A 94 3.38 10.97 -0.09
N GLN A 95 4.50 10.79 -0.79
CA GLN A 95 5.25 11.93 -1.35
C GLN A 95 4.53 12.50 -2.57
N ALA A 96 3.77 11.68 -3.32
CA ALA A 96 2.80 12.20 -4.26
C ALA A 96 1.55 12.69 -3.51
N THR A 97 0.84 13.63 -4.11
CA THR A 97 -0.45 14.09 -3.61
C THR A 97 -1.49 13.00 -3.87
N GLN A 98 -1.66 12.09 -2.91
CA GLN A 98 -2.74 11.11 -2.91
C GLN A 98 -3.95 11.70 -2.18
N GLU A 99 -5.09 11.78 -2.87
CA GLU A 99 -6.35 12.29 -2.33
C GLU A 99 -7.39 11.16 -2.15
N GLU A 100 -7.18 10.00 -2.78
CA GLU A 100 -8.12 8.87 -2.83
C GLU A 100 -7.43 7.57 -2.39
N PRO A 101 -8.17 6.57 -1.86
CA PRO A 101 -7.61 5.27 -1.50
C PRO A 101 -6.85 4.62 -2.67
N PHE A 102 -5.74 3.95 -2.36
CA PHE A 102 -4.88 3.33 -3.38
C PHE A 102 -4.25 2.03 -2.90
N ILE A 103 -3.86 1.18 -3.85
CA ILE A 103 -3.23 -0.12 -3.57
C ILE A 103 -1.77 0.09 -3.14
N ILE A 104 -1.41 -0.53 -2.03
CA ILE A 104 -0.05 -0.54 -1.45
C ILE A 104 0.74 -1.73 -1.93
N ALA A 105 0.11 -2.90 -1.93
CA ALA A 105 0.74 -4.14 -2.34
C ALA A 105 -0.33 -5.13 -2.76
N SER A 106 -0.08 -5.85 -3.84
CA SER A 106 -0.92 -6.97 -4.20
C SER A 106 -0.66 -8.19 -3.32
N THR A 107 -1.70 -8.98 -3.08
CA THR A 107 -1.63 -10.28 -2.40
C THR A 107 -1.38 -11.43 -3.36
N GLU A 108 -1.44 -11.20 -4.67
CA GLU A 108 -1.13 -12.22 -5.68
C GLU A 108 0.39 -12.44 -5.78
N TYR A 109 0.81 -13.70 -5.57
CA TYR A 109 2.21 -14.16 -5.68
C TYR A 109 2.31 -15.42 -6.53
#